data_AF-A0A969PBG1-F1
#
_entry.id   AF-A0A969PBG1-F1
#
_cell.length_a   1.000
_cell.length_b   1.000
_cell.length_c   1.000
_cell.angle_alpha   90.00
_cell.angle_beta   90.00
_cell.angle_gamma   90.00
#
_symmetry.space_group_name_H-M   'P 1'
#
loop_
_entity.id
_entity.type
_entity.pdbx_description
1 polymer ?
#
loop_
_entity_poly.entity_id
_entity_poly.type
_entity_poly.pdbx_seq_one_letter_code
_entity_poly.pdbx_strand_id
1 'polypeptide(L)'
;MIYASNWVTADAQILGPLDKYTNTVADFMDRHGYFDSVHEGENASYSLSKGDTYTDRSALLFTAADKQQDYDFNLPLMDVRYNGLPSTITEINWSMPNRFRADFPVLAAAYGSLQGTNGFFFFVTNQPAWESRLGKFAIASPVILGQFPAAALMYRKGLLQPGESVVNASLKIEDILKLRGAPVAAPQNLDEFRAKDIPPGQVLQSNQAKTIDPLAFLVGKVNVNFAKDNPSSQQIELSKYIDRQAKTVRSSTGQLLWNYNKGLVTVNAPQAQGATGFLRTVGELKLDTVQIKSDLDYGAVLLVALDDQPLANSRRMLLQVMSEDQNVGWQTSGSPRKMIQSIGNSPIAVRNLSGQISLQRPDANSLKVTALDWNGYPTSTIGKATQFNLLPDIGYYLIEAGT
;
A
#
# COMPACT_ATOMS: atom_id res chain seq x y z
N MET A 1 -16.99 1.96 21.31
CA MET A 1 -16.10 0.83 20.99
C MET A 1 -14.83 0.99 21.79
N ILE A 2 -14.25 -0.12 22.24
CA ILE A 2 -13.03 -0.20 23.03
C ILE A 2 -11.99 -0.96 22.20
N TYR A 3 -10.76 -0.45 22.15
CA TYR A 3 -9.60 -1.17 21.63
C TYR A 3 -8.44 -1.03 22.61
N ALA A 4 -7.51 -1.98 22.55
CA ALA A 4 -6.31 -1.95 23.36
C ALA A 4 -5.22 -1.06 22.74
N SER A 5 -4.41 -0.42 23.58
CA SER A 5 -3.28 0.39 23.15
C SER A 5 -2.24 -0.45 22.39
N ASN A 6 -1.49 0.18 21.50
CA ASN A 6 -0.69 -0.43 20.44
C ASN A 6 0.81 -0.62 20.79
N TRP A 7 1.14 -1.01 22.02
CA TRP A 7 2.53 -1.08 22.46
C TRP A 7 3.37 -2.10 21.67
N VAL A 8 4.63 -1.74 21.40
CA VAL A 8 5.64 -2.69 20.93
C VAL A 8 6.20 -3.39 22.15
N THR A 9 6.05 -4.71 22.19
CA THR A 9 6.57 -5.54 23.27
C THR A 9 8.09 -5.65 23.22
N ALA A 10 8.75 -5.79 24.38
CA ALA A 10 10.21 -5.94 24.45
C ALA A 10 10.75 -7.19 23.71
N ASP A 11 9.91 -8.22 23.53
CA ASP A 11 10.23 -9.41 22.76
C ASP A 11 9.02 -9.78 21.88
N ALA A 12 9.16 -9.65 20.57
CA ALA A 12 8.07 -9.89 19.63
C ALA A 12 7.67 -11.37 19.52
N GLN A 13 8.58 -12.29 19.81
CA GLN A 13 8.35 -13.74 19.72
C GLN A 13 7.65 -14.26 20.97
N ILE A 14 8.03 -13.77 22.14
CA ILE A 14 7.56 -14.26 23.44
C ILE A 14 6.38 -13.43 23.95
N LEU A 15 6.52 -12.10 23.98
CA LEU A 15 5.54 -11.20 24.58
C LEU A 15 4.50 -10.71 23.57
N GLY A 16 4.85 -10.61 22.29
CA GLY A 16 3.93 -10.20 21.23
C GLY A 16 2.62 -11.02 21.19
N PRO A 17 2.68 -12.37 21.15
CA PRO A 17 1.48 -13.20 21.15
C PRO A 17 0.63 -13.05 22.41
N LEU A 18 1.27 -12.82 23.57
CA LEU A 18 0.59 -12.59 24.83
C LEU A 18 -0.17 -11.26 24.82
N ASP A 19 0.46 -10.18 24.36
CA ASP A 19 -0.17 -8.87 24.16
C ASP A 19 -1.40 -8.99 23.23
N LYS A 20 -1.23 -9.64 22.08
CA LYS A 20 -2.34 -9.80 21.12
C LYS A 20 -3.46 -10.67 21.67
N TYR A 21 -3.14 -11.71 22.44
CA TYR A 21 -4.16 -12.50 23.14
C TYR A 21 -4.93 -11.64 24.15
N THR A 22 -4.25 -10.87 24.99
CA THR A 22 -4.92 -10.01 25.99
C THR A 22 -5.78 -8.94 25.34
N ASN A 23 -5.44 -8.49 24.14
CA ASN A 23 -6.20 -7.48 23.39
C ASN A 23 -7.50 -8.04 22.79
N THR A 24 -7.66 -9.37 22.71
CA THR A 24 -8.89 -10.00 22.17
C THR A 24 -10.13 -9.80 23.04
N VAL A 25 -9.98 -9.23 24.25
CA VAL A 25 -11.12 -8.82 25.09
C VAL A 25 -11.80 -7.53 24.59
N ALA A 26 -11.15 -6.80 23.67
CA ALA A 26 -11.66 -5.55 23.13
C ALA A 26 -12.58 -5.77 21.90
N ASP A 27 -13.25 -4.71 21.44
CA ASP A 27 -14.20 -4.80 20.31
C ASP A 27 -13.52 -5.01 18.96
N PHE A 28 -12.26 -4.57 18.83
CA PHE A 28 -11.45 -4.71 17.63
C PHE A 28 -9.96 -4.70 17.95
N MET A 29 -9.17 -5.27 17.03
CA MET A 29 -7.71 -5.23 17.05
C MET A 29 -7.23 -3.96 16.39
N ASP A 30 -6.17 -3.37 16.93
CA ASP A 30 -5.56 -2.18 16.35
C ASP A 30 -4.03 -2.29 16.32
N ARG A 31 -3.44 -1.56 15.38
CA ARG A 31 -2.00 -1.38 15.26
C ARG A 31 -1.67 -0.05 14.60
N HIS A 32 -0.45 0.42 14.81
CA HIS A 32 0.08 1.57 14.10
C HIS A 32 1.23 1.12 13.20
N GLY A 33 1.60 1.94 12.23
CA GLY A 33 2.81 1.67 11.45
C GLY A 33 3.22 2.81 10.54
N TYR A 34 4.53 3.03 10.49
CA TYR A 34 5.14 4.04 9.65
C TYR A 34 6.06 3.36 8.66
N PHE A 35 5.96 3.78 7.40
CA PHE A 35 6.97 3.45 6.43
C PHE A 35 7.93 4.63 6.35
N ASP A 36 9.19 4.38 6.69
CA ASP A 36 10.24 5.38 6.64
C ASP A 36 11.51 4.80 6.00
N SER A 37 12.38 5.72 5.67
CA SER A 37 13.76 5.52 5.27
C SER A 37 14.69 5.78 6.46
N VAL A 38 15.99 5.62 6.26
CA VAL A 38 16.97 6.21 7.20
C VAL A 38 16.77 7.72 7.21
N HIS A 39 16.47 8.30 8.37
CA HIS A 39 16.39 9.74 8.63
C HIS A 39 17.06 10.05 9.97
N GLU A 40 18.17 10.78 9.95
CA GLU A 40 19.04 11.00 11.11
C GLU A 40 19.30 12.49 11.31
N GLY A 41 19.19 12.93 12.57
CA GLY A 41 19.31 14.31 13.04
C GLY A 41 18.81 14.41 14.47
N GLU A 42 19.09 15.52 15.15
CA GLU A 42 18.75 15.71 16.58
C GLU A 42 17.24 15.52 16.84
N ASN A 43 16.41 16.06 15.95
CA ASN A 43 14.94 16.06 16.06
C ASN A 43 14.27 15.26 14.93
N ALA A 44 15.01 14.36 14.27
CA ALA A 44 14.59 13.69 13.03
C ALA A 44 13.41 12.70 13.22
N SER A 45 13.15 12.28 14.46
CA SER A 45 12.03 11.41 14.81
C SER A 45 10.67 12.10 14.73
N TYR A 46 10.61 13.44 14.83
CA TYR A 46 9.33 14.18 14.82
C TYR A 46 9.34 15.46 13.96
N SER A 47 10.48 15.85 13.39
CA SER A 47 10.61 17.08 12.60
C SER A 47 11.54 16.90 11.40
N LEU A 48 11.54 17.88 10.49
CA LEU A 48 12.51 18.01 9.40
C LEU A 48 13.35 19.25 9.67
N SER A 49 14.67 19.09 9.75
CA SER A 49 15.61 20.16 10.04
C SER A 49 16.70 20.27 8.97
N LYS A 50 17.24 21.48 8.79
CA LYS A 50 18.46 21.67 8.01
C LYS A 50 19.60 20.92 8.71
N GLY A 51 20.39 20.17 7.92
CA GLY A 51 21.47 19.34 8.42
C GLY A 51 21.08 17.88 8.63
N ASP A 52 19.79 17.56 8.73
CA ASP A 52 19.31 16.18 8.78
C ASP A 52 19.76 15.42 7.53
N THR A 53 20.06 14.13 7.71
CA THR A 53 20.45 13.25 6.60
C THR A 53 19.43 12.16 6.39
N TYR A 54 19.18 11.79 5.13
CA TYR A 54 18.21 10.74 4.80
C TYR A 54 18.53 9.99 3.51
N THR A 55 17.77 8.94 3.22
CA THR A 55 17.80 8.21 1.93
C THR A 55 16.40 8.13 1.36
N ASP A 56 16.23 8.06 0.04
CA ASP A 56 14.92 7.70 -0.50
C ASP A 56 14.77 6.17 -0.44
N ARG A 57 13.57 5.69 -0.08
CA ARG A 57 13.26 4.26 0.00
C ARG A 57 11.87 4.00 -0.55
N SER A 58 11.74 3.14 -1.55
CA SER A 58 10.42 2.74 -2.05
C SER A 58 9.93 1.49 -1.31
N ALA A 59 8.68 1.54 -0.81
CA ALA A 59 8.02 0.37 -0.22
C ALA A 59 7.93 -0.79 -1.24
N LEU A 60 7.85 -0.46 -2.53
CA LEU A 60 7.62 -1.40 -3.62
C LEU A 60 8.81 -2.30 -3.95
N LEU A 61 10.03 -1.89 -3.57
CA LEU A 61 11.25 -2.65 -3.82
C LEU A 61 11.65 -3.56 -2.65
N PHE A 62 11.02 -3.41 -1.49
CA PHE A 62 11.40 -4.07 -0.25
C PHE A 62 12.89 -3.90 0.12
N THR A 63 13.59 -2.89 -0.39
CA THR A 63 14.98 -2.66 -0.02
C THR A 63 15.06 -2.33 1.47
N ALA A 64 15.93 -3.01 2.23
CA ALA A 64 16.11 -2.71 3.64
C ALA A 64 16.70 -1.30 3.85
N ALA A 65 16.26 -0.62 4.90
CA ALA A 65 16.72 0.74 5.20
C ALA A 65 18.19 0.78 5.65
N ASP A 66 18.62 -0.18 6.47
CA ASP A 66 19.95 -0.27 7.06
C ASP A 66 20.98 -1.03 6.19
N LYS A 67 20.53 -1.64 5.08
CA LYS A 67 21.31 -2.51 4.19
C LYS A 67 22.00 -3.69 4.89
N GLN A 68 21.57 -4.07 6.10
CA GLN A 68 22.10 -5.27 6.76
C GLN A 68 21.59 -6.56 6.10
N GLN A 69 20.46 -6.47 5.41
CA GLN A 69 19.84 -7.52 4.63
C GLN A 69 19.41 -6.97 3.26
N ASP A 70 19.31 -7.84 2.25
CA ASP A 70 18.92 -7.44 0.90
C ASP A 70 17.47 -6.94 0.84
N TYR A 71 16.59 -7.55 1.64
CA TYR A 71 15.16 -7.27 1.66
C TYR A 71 14.61 -7.10 3.07
N ASP A 72 13.74 -6.11 3.24
CA ASP A 72 12.85 -5.93 4.37
C ASP A 72 11.42 -5.93 3.84
N PHE A 73 10.72 -7.05 4.08
CA PHE A 73 9.34 -7.24 3.63
C PHE A 73 8.32 -6.63 4.60
N ASN A 74 8.72 -6.03 5.73
CA ASN A 74 7.76 -5.41 6.63
C ASN A 74 7.15 -4.16 6.00
N LEU A 75 5.82 -4.15 5.92
CA LEU A 75 5.06 -2.94 5.63
C LEU A 75 4.02 -2.69 6.72
N PRO A 76 3.77 -1.40 7.07
CA PRO A 76 2.66 -1.01 7.94
C PRO A 76 1.29 -1.55 7.52
N LEU A 77 1.14 -1.86 6.24
CA LEU A 77 -0.08 -2.36 5.60
C LEU A 77 -0.34 -3.85 5.83
N MET A 78 0.64 -4.60 6.33
CA MET A 78 0.51 -6.04 6.59
C MET A 78 -0.33 -6.28 7.83
N ASP A 79 -1.59 -6.60 7.65
CA ASP A 79 -2.59 -6.70 8.71
C ASP A 79 -2.82 -8.16 9.12
N VAL A 80 -2.71 -8.43 10.42
CA VAL A 80 -2.96 -9.76 11.00
C VAL A 80 -4.32 -9.74 11.66
N ARG A 81 -5.19 -10.68 11.27
CA ARG A 81 -6.52 -10.81 11.87
C ARG A 81 -6.46 -11.75 13.05
N TYR A 82 -6.80 -11.25 14.25
CA TYR A 82 -6.80 -12.07 15.46
C TYR A 82 -8.22 -12.53 15.83
N ASN A 83 -8.41 -13.84 16.04
CA ASN A 83 -9.68 -14.43 16.50
C ASN A 83 -10.93 -14.01 15.70
N GLY A 84 -10.76 -13.66 14.42
CA GLY A 84 -11.86 -13.16 13.56
C GLY A 84 -12.40 -11.77 13.94
N LEU A 85 -11.77 -11.08 14.90
CA LEU A 85 -12.14 -9.71 15.27
C LEU A 85 -11.90 -8.74 14.11
N PRO A 86 -12.66 -7.63 14.05
CA PRO A 86 -12.31 -6.53 13.17
C PRO A 86 -10.89 -6.02 13.45
N SER A 87 -10.17 -5.61 12.40
CA SER A 87 -8.82 -5.05 12.52
C SER A 87 -8.78 -3.64 11.95
N THR A 88 -8.18 -2.71 12.68
CA THR A 88 -7.92 -1.35 12.22
C THR A 88 -6.43 -1.02 12.25
N ILE A 89 -6.06 0.00 11.49
CA ILE A 89 -4.76 0.63 11.57
C ILE A 89 -5.02 2.12 11.87
N THR A 90 -5.12 2.46 13.16
CA THR A 90 -5.52 3.80 13.60
C THR A 90 -4.43 4.88 13.48
N GLU A 91 -3.24 4.48 13.01
CA GLU A 91 -2.18 5.42 12.69
C GLU A 91 -1.23 4.81 11.66
N ILE A 92 -1.25 5.39 10.47
CA ILE A 92 -0.40 4.98 9.35
C ILE A 92 0.14 6.16 8.56
N ASN A 93 1.43 6.11 8.16
CA ASN A 93 2.07 7.19 7.41
C ASN A 93 3.29 6.73 6.59
N TRP A 94 3.45 7.33 5.40
CA TRP A 94 4.68 7.28 4.62
C TRP A 94 5.39 8.61 4.84
N SER A 95 6.36 8.61 5.75
CA SER A 95 6.91 9.83 6.33
C SER A 95 7.79 10.60 5.35
N MET A 96 7.79 11.93 5.47
CA MET A 96 8.86 12.77 4.89
C MET A 96 10.18 12.46 5.62
N PRO A 97 11.36 12.74 5.03
CA PRO A 97 11.60 13.39 3.73
C PRO A 97 11.61 12.44 2.52
N ASN A 98 11.13 11.20 2.66
CA ASN A 98 11.10 10.24 1.57
C ASN A 98 10.22 10.74 0.41
N ARG A 99 10.73 10.72 -0.83
CA ARG A 99 9.97 11.12 -2.03
C ARG A 99 8.93 10.08 -2.47
N PHE A 100 9.12 8.81 -2.14
CA PHE A 100 8.30 7.70 -2.63
C PHE A 100 7.06 7.49 -1.76
N ARG A 101 6.09 8.41 -1.87
CA ARG A 101 4.87 8.41 -1.06
C ARG A 101 3.59 8.20 -1.85
N ALA A 102 3.64 8.34 -3.17
CA ALA A 102 2.47 8.24 -4.04
C ALA A 102 1.83 6.85 -4.04
N ASP A 103 2.59 5.79 -3.72
CA ASP A 103 2.02 4.45 -3.60
C ASP A 103 1.08 4.28 -2.41
N PHE A 104 1.24 5.08 -1.36
CA PHE A 104 0.61 4.83 -0.08
C PHE A 104 -0.93 4.75 -0.13
N PRO A 105 -1.68 5.74 -0.68
CA PRO A 105 -3.14 5.68 -0.70
C PRO A 105 -3.67 4.50 -1.54
N VAL A 106 -3.02 4.20 -2.67
CA VAL A 106 -3.41 3.10 -3.55
C VAL A 106 -3.14 1.76 -2.87
N LEU A 107 -1.98 1.59 -2.23
CA LEU A 107 -1.65 0.37 -1.50
C LEU A 107 -2.55 0.16 -0.29
N ALA A 108 -2.87 1.21 0.47
CA ALA A 108 -3.80 1.15 1.60
C ALA A 108 -5.18 0.65 1.15
N ALA A 109 -5.73 1.23 0.09
CA ALA A 109 -7.01 0.78 -0.44
C ALA A 109 -6.94 -0.65 -1.01
N ALA A 110 -5.91 -0.96 -1.81
CA ALA A 110 -5.79 -2.26 -2.47
C ALA A 110 -5.57 -3.42 -1.49
N TYR A 111 -4.54 -3.32 -0.65
CA TYR A 111 -4.18 -4.37 0.31
C TYR A 111 -5.06 -4.35 1.54
N GLY A 112 -5.68 -3.22 1.88
CA GLY A 112 -6.77 -3.15 2.85
C GLY A 112 -7.98 -3.98 2.42
N SER A 113 -8.45 -3.80 1.18
CA SER A 113 -9.53 -4.61 0.62
C SER A 113 -9.16 -6.09 0.54
N LEU A 114 -7.94 -6.41 0.08
CA LEU A 114 -7.46 -7.80 -0.02
C LEU A 114 -7.44 -8.51 1.35
N GLN A 115 -6.85 -7.87 2.35
CA GLN A 115 -6.67 -8.46 3.68
C GLN A 115 -7.95 -8.39 4.53
N GLY A 116 -8.91 -7.54 4.14
CA GLY A 116 -10.13 -7.32 4.91
C GLY A 116 -9.91 -6.45 6.14
N THR A 117 -8.92 -5.55 6.10
CA THR A 117 -8.73 -4.51 7.12
C THR A 117 -9.98 -3.63 7.18
N ASN A 118 -10.48 -3.36 8.38
CA ASN A 118 -11.76 -2.68 8.62
C ASN A 118 -11.65 -1.16 8.71
N GLY A 119 -10.45 -0.60 8.87
CA GLY A 119 -10.26 0.84 8.82
C GLY A 119 -8.79 1.27 8.80
N PHE A 120 -8.52 2.37 8.11
CA PHE A 120 -7.25 3.08 8.13
C PHE A 120 -7.46 4.51 8.60
N PHE A 121 -6.57 4.99 9.46
CA PHE A 121 -6.54 6.37 9.91
C PHE A 121 -5.14 6.91 9.60
N PHE A 122 -5.08 7.82 8.65
CA PHE A 122 -3.83 8.39 8.19
C PHE A 122 -3.37 9.42 9.23
N PHE A 123 -2.13 9.26 9.73
CA PHE A 123 -1.72 9.67 11.08
C PHE A 123 -2.16 11.06 11.53
N VAL A 124 -1.99 12.15 10.77
CA VAL A 124 -2.54 13.43 11.22
C VAL A 124 -2.71 14.48 10.12
N THR A 125 -3.75 15.30 10.26
CA THR A 125 -3.93 16.57 9.56
C THR A 125 -3.91 17.70 10.58
N ASN A 126 -3.03 18.69 10.41
CA ASN A 126 -2.91 19.84 11.33
C ASN A 126 -3.80 21.03 10.93
N GLN A 127 -4.54 20.92 9.84
CA GLN A 127 -5.40 21.96 9.28
C GLN A 127 -6.68 21.31 8.70
N PRO A 128 -7.80 22.05 8.60
CA PRO A 128 -9.04 21.52 8.03
C PRO A 128 -8.99 21.20 6.52
N ALA A 129 -7.96 21.69 5.83
CA ALA A 129 -7.77 21.56 4.39
C ALA A 129 -6.31 21.16 4.09
N TRP A 130 -5.84 21.44 2.86
CA TRP A 130 -4.45 21.23 2.47
C TRP A 130 -3.48 21.88 3.46
N GLU A 131 -2.43 21.15 3.81
CA GLU A 131 -1.30 21.74 4.52
C GLU A 131 -0.63 22.80 3.64
N SER A 132 -0.29 23.94 4.22
CA SER A 132 0.45 24.99 3.51
C SER A 132 1.88 24.58 3.17
N ARG A 133 2.40 23.57 3.89
CA ARG A 133 3.78 23.11 3.82
C ARG A 133 3.89 21.68 4.35
N LEU A 134 4.72 20.86 3.71
CA LEU A 134 5.05 19.51 4.16
C LEU A 134 5.95 19.54 5.41
N GLY A 135 5.45 18.95 6.50
CA GLY A 135 6.23 18.52 7.67
C GLY A 135 6.54 17.02 7.66
N LYS A 136 7.17 16.51 8.74
CA LYS A 136 7.59 15.10 8.89
C LYS A 136 6.46 14.11 8.58
N PHE A 137 5.25 14.42 9.03
CA PHE A 137 4.08 13.53 9.01
C PHE A 137 2.93 14.01 8.11
N ALA A 138 3.18 14.96 7.20
CA ALA A 138 2.12 15.59 6.40
C ALA A 138 1.27 14.57 5.61
N ILE A 139 -0.04 14.56 5.86
CA ILE A 139 -1.04 13.74 5.16
C ILE A 139 -1.92 14.59 4.24
N ALA A 140 -2.30 15.80 4.66
CA ALA A 140 -3.13 16.69 3.84
C ALA A 140 -2.31 17.38 2.74
N SER A 141 -1.54 16.59 1.98
CA SER A 141 -0.74 17.01 0.84
C SER A 141 -1.34 16.50 -0.47
N PRO A 142 -1.01 17.11 -1.62
CA PRO A 142 -1.48 16.65 -2.92
C PRO A 142 -1.19 15.16 -3.18
N VAL A 143 -0.02 14.66 -2.77
CA VAL A 143 0.36 13.26 -3.04
C VAL A 143 -0.39 12.25 -2.19
N ILE A 144 -0.81 12.60 -0.97
CA ILE A 144 -1.55 11.67 -0.11
C ILE A 144 -3.05 11.92 -0.19
N LEU A 145 -3.52 13.05 0.33
CA LEU A 145 -4.94 13.37 0.37
C LEU A 145 -5.54 13.59 -1.03
N GLY A 146 -4.75 14.12 -1.98
CA GLY A 146 -5.17 14.26 -3.39
C GLY A 146 -5.33 12.94 -4.13
N GLN A 147 -5.10 11.80 -3.47
CA GLN A 147 -5.42 10.50 -4.05
C GLN A 147 -6.67 9.84 -3.44
N PHE A 148 -7.27 10.46 -2.43
CA PHE A 148 -8.41 9.88 -1.72
C PHE A 148 -9.67 9.72 -2.58
N PRO A 149 -10.01 10.60 -3.55
CA PRO A 149 -11.23 10.42 -4.34
C PRO A 149 -11.33 9.03 -4.98
N ALA A 150 -10.30 8.57 -5.69
CA ALA A 150 -10.31 7.23 -6.29
C ALA A 150 -10.01 6.11 -5.27
N ALA A 151 -9.01 6.31 -4.39
CA ALA A 151 -8.59 5.27 -3.44
C ALA A 151 -9.68 4.95 -2.41
N ALA A 152 -10.38 5.96 -1.89
CA ALA A 152 -11.48 5.77 -0.95
C ALA A 152 -12.69 5.11 -1.60
N LEU A 153 -13.01 5.43 -2.86
CA LEU A 153 -14.05 4.70 -3.61
C LEU A 153 -13.68 3.24 -3.80
N MET A 154 -12.44 2.98 -4.21
CA MET A 154 -11.90 1.64 -4.39
C MET A 154 -12.06 0.78 -3.12
N TYR A 155 -11.66 1.33 -1.96
CA TYR A 155 -11.76 0.65 -0.68
C TYR A 155 -13.20 0.55 -0.17
N ARG A 156 -13.93 1.67 -0.05
CA ARG A 156 -15.23 1.72 0.63
C ARG A 156 -16.37 1.09 -0.15
N LYS A 157 -16.30 1.08 -1.49
CA LYS A 157 -17.29 0.40 -2.33
C LYS A 157 -16.91 -1.05 -2.64
N GLY A 158 -15.75 -1.52 -2.18
CA GLY A 158 -15.29 -2.88 -2.45
C GLY A 158 -15.04 -3.14 -3.94
N LEU A 159 -14.41 -2.20 -4.64
CA LEU A 159 -14.11 -2.36 -6.08
C LEU A 159 -13.05 -3.44 -6.33
N LEU A 160 -12.36 -3.88 -5.28
CA LEU A 160 -11.54 -5.09 -5.23
C LEU A 160 -12.19 -6.13 -4.32
N GLN A 161 -12.04 -7.39 -4.70
CA GLN A 161 -12.50 -8.52 -3.92
C GLN A 161 -11.57 -8.78 -2.71
N PRO A 162 -12.14 -9.12 -1.55
CA PRO A 162 -11.35 -9.66 -0.44
C PRO A 162 -10.65 -10.97 -0.84
N GLY A 163 -9.42 -11.16 -0.39
CA GLY A 163 -8.65 -12.37 -0.63
C GLY A 163 -9.13 -13.57 0.19
N GLU A 164 -8.67 -14.75 -0.19
CA GLU A 164 -8.82 -15.98 0.59
C GLU A 164 -7.98 -15.92 1.87
N SER A 165 -8.29 -16.76 2.85
CA SER A 165 -7.40 -17.00 3.99
C SER A 165 -6.24 -17.89 3.56
N VAL A 166 -5.06 -17.29 3.39
CA VAL A 166 -3.86 -17.97 2.90
C VAL A 166 -3.03 -18.59 4.04
N VAL A 167 -3.18 -18.03 5.23
CA VAL A 167 -2.58 -18.51 6.47
C VAL A 167 -3.63 -18.47 7.57
N ASN A 168 -3.80 -19.59 8.28
CA ASN A 168 -4.54 -19.70 9.52
C ASN A 168 -3.59 -20.30 10.57
N ALA A 169 -2.88 -19.44 11.28
CA ALA A 169 -2.05 -19.85 12.40
C ALA A 169 -2.91 -19.99 13.65
N SER A 170 -2.71 -21.05 14.42
CA SER A 170 -3.42 -21.23 15.68
C SER A 170 -2.40 -21.44 16.81
N LEU A 171 -2.51 -20.62 17.84
CA LEU A 171 -1.60 -20.58 18.98
C LEU A 171 -2.30 -21.11 20.23
N LYS A 172 -1.63 -22.01 20.94
CA LYS A 172 -2.15 -22.58 22.17
C LYS A 172 -2.01 -21.58 23.31
N ILE A 173 -3.12 -21.22 23.95
CA ILE A 173 -3.18 -20.23 25.03
C ILE A 173 -2.26 -20.63 26.18
N GLU A 174 -2.22 -21.92 26.55
CA GLU A 174 -1.35 -22.42 27.62
C GLU A 174 0.14 -22.14 27.34
N ASP A 175 0.58 -22.26 26.09
CA ASP A 175 1.97 -22.03 25.69
C ASP A 175 2.33 -20.54 25.74
N ILE A 176 1.38 -19.69 25.30
CA ILE A 176 1.52 -18.24 25.36
C ILE A 176 1.62 -17.77 26.83
N LEU A 177 0.74 -18.26 27.70
CA LEU A 177 0.74 -17.91 29.14
C LEU A 177 2.02 -18.41 29.86
N LYS A 178 2.64 -19.48 29.35
CA LYS A 178 3.92 -20.00 29.84
C LYS A 178 5.14 -19.37 29.17
N LEU A 179 4.96 -18.31 28.37
CA LEU A 179 6.02 -17.58 27.68
C LEU A 179 6.90 -18.48 26.79
N ARG A 180 6.33 -19.53 26.20
CA ARG A 180 7.03 -20.40 25.25
C ARG A 180 7.27 -19.74 23.89
N GLY A 181 6.65 -18.58 23.68
CA GLY A 181 6.66 -17.82 22.45
C GLY A 181 5.78 -18.42 21.35
N ALA A 182 5.59 -17.65 20.29
CA ALA A 182 4.95 -18.10 19.08
C ALA A 182 5.90 -18.00 17.88
N PRO A 183 5.82 -18.94 16.93
CA PRO A 183 6.48 -18.84 15.63
C PRO A 183 5.96 -17.67 14.78
N VAL A 184 4.87 -17.03 15.19
CA VAL A 184 4.22 -15.90 14.51
C VAL A 184 4.90 -14.57 14.85
N ALA A 185 6.23 -14.54 14.81
CA ALA A 185 6.94 -13.29 14.84
C ALA A 185 6.74 -12.61 13.47
N ALA A 186 6.13 -11.42 13.47
CA ALA A 186 6.31 -10.47 12.37
C ALA A 186 7.82 -10.27 12.19
N PRO A 187 8.34 -10.27 10.95
CA PRO A 187 9.70 -10.69 10.68
C PRO A 187 10.70 -9.75 11.36
N GLN A 188 11.38 -10.29 12.37
CA GLN A 188 12.74 -9.92 12.70
C GLN A 188 13.58 -11.15 12.33
N ASN A 189 14.41 -10.98 11.29
CA ASN A 189 15.43 -11.90 10.80
C ASN A 189 14.95 -13.33 10.44
N LEU A 190 14.69 -13.55 9.16
CA LEU A 190 14.50 -14.89 8.58
C LEU A 190 15.65 -15.24 7.64
N ASP A 191 16.77 -15.71 8.20
CA ASP A 191 17.86 -16.32 7.41
C ASP A 191 17.93 -17.86 7.50
N GLU A 192 17.05 -18.52 8.25
CA GLU A 192 17.17 -19.98 8.49
C GLU A 192 16.13 -20.90 7.82
N PHE A 193 15.18 -20.40 7.03
CA PHE A 193 14.28 -21.29 6.25
C PHE A 193 14.23 -20.94 4.77
N ARG A 194 15.40 -21.01 4.13
CA ARG A 194 15.53 -21.05 2.67
C ARG A 194 15.26 -22.48 2.18
N ALA A 195 14.09 -22.67 1.58
CA ALA A 195 13.74 -23.74 0.66
C ALA A 195 14.10 -25.18 1.06
N LYS A 196 13.13 -25.92 1.63
CA LYS A 196 12.93 -27.34 1.32
C LYS A 196 11.44 -27.67 1.24
N ASP A 197 10.98 -27.73 -0.01
CA ASP A 197 9.95 -28.58 -0.59
C ASP A 197 8.62 -28.77 0.17
N ILE A 198 7.62 -27.98 -0.22
CA ILE A 198 6.22 -28.41 -0.16
C ILE A 198 5.91 -29.06 -1.52
N PRO A 199 5.53 -30.35 -1.58
CA PRO A 199 5.09 -30.97 -2.82
C PRO A 199 3.90 -30.21 -3.43
N PRO A 200 3.86 -30.02 -4.77
CA PRO A 200 2.75 -29.35 -5.43
C PRO A 200 1.40 -30.00 -5.07
N GLY A 201 0.43 -29.19 -4.65
CA GLY A 201 -0.94 -29.62 -4.35
C GLY A 201 -1.26 -29.97 -2.89
N GLN A 202 -0.37 -29.74 -1.93
CA GLN A 202 -0.63 -30.07 -0.51
C GLN A 202 -0.83 -28.83 0.38
N VAL A 203 -1.78 -28.92 1.31
CA VAL A 203 -1.93 -27.99 2.44
C VAL A 203 -1.01 -28.47 3.57
N LEU A 204 -0.15 -27.59 4.08
CA LEU A 204 0.63 -27.91 5.26
C LEU A 204 -0.28 -27.88 6.49
N GLN A 205 -0.40 -29.03 7.16
CA GLN A 205 -0.91 -29.13 8.53
C GLN A 205 0.29 -29.34 9.45
N SER A 206 0.52 -28.43 10.39
CA SER A 206 1.58 -28.59 11.39
C SER A 206 1.07 -28.33 12.80
N ASN A 207 1.55 -29.16 13.74
CA ASN A 207 1.30 -29.03 15.19
C ASN A 207 2.22 -27.98 15.84
N GLN A 208 3.12 -27.38 15.07
CA GLN A 208 3.94 -26.23 15.44
C GLN A 208 3.70 -25.16 14.38
N ALA A 209 3.34 -23.94 14.77
CA ALA A 209 3.32 -22.85 13.80
C ALA A 209 4.75 -22.70 13.23
N LYS A 210 4.88 -22.44 11.94
CA LYS A 210 6.16 -22.02 11.35
C LYS A 210 6.10 -20.49 11.21
N THR A 211 7.25 -19.86 11.02
CA THR A 211 7.29 -18.42 10.72
C THR A 211 6.46 -18.13 9.47
N ILE A 212 5.59 -17.13 9.57
CA ILE A 212 4.71 -16.74 8.46
C ILE A 212 5.58 -16.10 7.38
N ASP A 213 5.45 -16.58 6.15
CA ASP A 213 6.10 -15.94 5.00
C ASP A 213 5.56 -14.50 4.87
N PRO A 214 6.40 -13.46 4.98
CA PRO A 214 5.91 -12.08 4.99
C PRO A 214 5.26 -11.68 3.66
N LEU A 215 5.55 -12.39 2.57
CA LEU A 215 4.87 -12.15 1.29
C LEU A 215 3.43 -12.71 1.27
N ALA A 216 3.03 -13.55 2.24
CA ALA A 216 1.66 -14.07 2.33
C ALA A 216 0.61 -12.95 2.47
N PHE A 217 0.95 -11.84 3.15
CA PHE A 217 0.08 -10.67 3.29
C PHE A 217 -0.25 -9.99 1.95
N LEU A 218 0.58 -10.21 0.92
CA LEU A 218 0.30 -9.73 -0.44
C LEU A 218 -0.55 -10.72 -1.26
N VAL A 219 -0.69 -11.97 -0.80
CA VAL A 219 -1.49 -13.01 -1.45
C VAL A 219 -2.94 -12.98 -0.93
N GLY A 220 -3.14 -12.84 0.38
CA GLY A 220 -4.49 -12.84 0.97
C GLY A 220 -4.47 -12.62 2.48
N LYS A 221 -5.53 -13.09 3.15
CA LYS A 221 -5.73 -12.88 4.59
C LYS A 221 -4.81 -13.78 5.41
N VAL A 222 -4.16 -13.19 6.40
CA VAL A 222 -3.37 -13.90 7.42
C VAL A 222 -4.12 -13.82 8.74
N ASN A 223 -4.60 -14.97 9.22
CA ASN A 223 -5.34 -15.06 10.49
C ASN A 223 -4.50 -15.75 11.56
N VAL A 224 -4.56 -15.23 12.77
CA VAL A 224 -3.98 -15.82 13.98
C VAL A 224 -5.10 -16.06 14.97
N ASN A 225 -5.26 -17.30 15.42
CA ASN A 225 -6.29 -17.68 16.37
C ASN A 225 -5.67 -18.18 17.67
N PHE A 226 -6.32 -17.92 18.79
CA PHE A 226 -5.93 -18.40 20.11
C PHE A 226 -6.86 -19.52 20.54
N ALA A 227 -6.30 -20.68 20.86
CA ALA A 227 -7.06 -21.89 21.16
C ALA A 227 -6.63 -22.52 22.49
N LYS A 228 -7.56 -23.19 23.17
CA LYS A 228 -7.29 -23.90 24.44
C LYS A 228 -6.59 -25.24 24.20
N ASP A 229 -7.05 -25.99 23.20
CA ASP A 229 -6.56 -27.34 22.87
C ASP A 229 -5.43 -27.30 21.82
N ASN A 230 -4.88 -28.46 21.48
CA ASN A 230 -3.78 -28.63 20.51
C ASN A 230 -4.22 -28.16 19.11
N PRO A 231 -3.86 -26.94 18.69
CA PRO A 231 -4.54 -26.34 17.57
C PRO A 231 -3.74 -26.58 16.29
N SER A 232 -4.42 -26.90 15.19
CA SER A 232 -3.76 -27.05 13.89
C SER A 232 -3.57 -25.69 13.23
N SER A 233 -2.36 -25.45 12.71
CA SER A 233 -2.10 -24.34 11.79
C SER A 233 -2.17 -24.82 10.34
N GLN A 234 -2.65 -23.96 9.45
CA GLN A 234 -2.78 -24.24 8.03
C GLN A 234 -2.19 -23.10 7.19
N GLN A 235 -1.50 -23.47 6.11
CA GLN A 235 -1.06 -22.54 5.09
C GLN A 235 -1.31 -23.16 3.71
N ILE A 236 -1.84 -22.37 2.80
CA ILE A 236 -2.01 -22.80 1.41
C ILE A 236 -0.66 -22.87 0.68
N GLU A 237 -0.64 -23.44 -0.51
CA GLU A 237 0.55 -23.48 -1.34
C GLU A 237 0.88 -22.08 -1.93
N LEU A 238 1.67 -21.28 -1.18
CA LEU A 238 2.02 -19.90 -1.55
C LEU A 238 2.88 -19.80 -2.82
N SER A 239 3.61 -20.86 -3.20
CA SER A 239 4.41 -20.90 -4.43
C SER A 239 3.60 -20.74 -5.72
N LYS A 240 2.27 -20.96 -5.67
CA LYS A 240 1.37 -20.64 -6.80
C LYS A 240 1.23 -19.14 -7.06
N TYR A 241 1.51 -18.33 -6.04
CA TYR A 241 1.26 -16.90 -6.02
C TYR A 241 2.55 -16.08 -5.91
N ILE A 242 3.60 -16.65 -5.32
CA ILE A 242 4.89 -16.01 -5.10
C ILE A 242 5.93 -16.62 -6.05
N ASP A 243 6.35 -15.84 -7.04
CA ASP A 243 7.52 -16.16 -7.86
C ASP A 243 8.72 -15.37 -7.34
N ARG A 244 9.60 -16.05 -6.60
CA ARG A 244 10.79 -15.42 -6.00
C ARG A 244 11.89 -15.14 -7.01
N GLN A 245 11.93 -15.85 -8.13
CA GLN A 245 12.91 -15.64 -9.18
C GLN A 245 12.55 -14.40 -10.02
N ALA A 246 11.29 -14.32 -10.45
CA ALA A 246 10.76 -13.13 -11.12
C ALA A 246 10.52 -11.96 -10.14
N LYS A 247 10.57 -12.23 -8.83
CA LYS A 247 10.30 -11.30 -7.73
C LYS A 247 8.92 -10.65 -7.87
N THR A 248 7.92 -11.52 -7.97
CA THR A 248 6.52 -11.12 -8.09
C THR A 248 5.63 -11.85 -7.10
N VAL A 249 4.57 -11.18 -6.66
CA VAL A 249 3.51 -11.75 -5.84
C VAL A 249 2.16 -11.39 -6.43
N ARG A 250 1.33 -12.39 -6.71
CA ARG A 250 -0.04 -12.23 -7.19
C ARG A 250 -1.02 -12.46 -6.05
N SER A 251 -2.07 -11.65 -5.95
CA SER A 251 -3.14 -11.93 -4.98
C SER A 251 -3.90 -13.21 -5.33
N SER A 252 -4.49 -13.84 -4.31
CA SER A 252 -5.42 -14.97 -4.44
C SER A 252 -6.63 -14.66 -5.33
N THR A 253 -7.03 -13.39 -5.41
CA THR A 253 -8.09 -12.91 -6.31
C THR A 253 -7.64 -12.73 -7.76
N GLY A 254 -6.32 -12.71 -8.02
CA GLY A 254 -5.74 -12.37 -9.31
C GLY A 254 -5.77 -10.88 -9.67
N GLN A 255 -6.44 -10.04 -8.86
CA GLN A 255 -6.66 -8.61 -9.14
C GLN A 255 -5.46 -7.73 -8.80
N LEU A 256 -4.46 -8.23 -8.06
CA LEU A 256 -3.26 -7.49 -7.69
C LEU A 256 -2.01 -8.25 -8.11
N LEU A 257 -1.02 -7.51 -8.59
CA LEU A 257 0.32 -8.01 -8.87
C LEU A 257 1.35 -7.03 -8.30
N TRP A 258 2.14 -7.49 -7.32
CA TRP A 258 3.31 -6.79 -6.83
C TRP A 258 4.54 -7.30 -7.55
N ASN A 259 5.27 -6.45 -8.26
CA ASN A 259 6.56 -6.75 -8.86
C ASN A 259 7.65 -5.97 -8.12
N TYR A 260 8.31 -6.61 -7.16
CA TYR A 260 9.33 -5.96 -6.34
C TYR A 260 10.72 -5.96 -6.99
N ASN A 261 10.88 -6.58 -8.16
CA ASN A 261 12.04 -6.32 -9.02
C ASN A 261 11.97 -4.93 -9.65
N LYS A 262 10.76 -4.54 -10.09
CA LYS A 262 10.51 -3.29 -10.81
C LYS A 262 9.99 -2.18 -9.90
N GLY A 263 9.62 -2.50 -8.65
CA GLY A 263 8.96 -1.58 -7.73
C GLY A 263 7.64 -1.07 -8.30
N LEU A 264 6.80 -2.00 -8.77
CA LEU A 264 5.50 -1.68 -9.38
C LEU A 264 4.42 -2.56 -8.77
N VAL A 265 3.29 -1.95 -8.41
CA VAL A 265 2.05 -2.66 -8.12
C VAL A 265 1.01 -2.33 -9.18
N THR A 266 0.37 -3.38 -9.68
CA THR A 266 -0.72 -3.29 -10.65
C THR A 266 -2.04 -3.69 -10.00
N VAL A 267 -3.07 -2.90 -10.24
CA VAL A 267 -4.47 -3.19 -9.91
C VAL A 267 -5.18 -3.54 -11.20
N ASN A 268 -5.77 -4.74 -11.30
CA ASN A 268 -6.53 -5.20 -12.45
C ASN A 268 -7.83 -5.87 -12.00
N ALA A 269 -8.73 -5.08 -11.41
CA ALA A 269 -10.05 -5.52 -10.99
C ALA A 269 -11.12 -5.06 -12.00
N PRO A 270 -12.30 -5.70 -12.04
CA PRO A 270 -13.36 -5.31 -12.96
C PRO A 270 -13.77 -3.85 -12.85
N GLN A 271 -13.76 -3.25 -11.65
CA GLN A 271 -14.23 -1.87 -11.41
C GLN A 271 -13.10 -0.89 -11.07
N ALA A 272 -11.86 -1.36 -10.98
CA ALA A 272 -10.68 -0.53 -10.67
C ALA A 272 -9.44 -1.08 -11.39
N GLN A 273 -8.77 -0.24 -12.17
CA GLN A 273 -7.56 -0.60 -12.90
C GLN A 273 -6.52 0.49 -12.83
N GLY A 274 -5.25 0.12 -12.68
CA GLY A 274 -4.18 1.10 -12.56
C GLY A 274 -2.85 0.51 -12.16
N ALA A 275 -1.90 1.39 -11.90
CA ALA A 275 -0.62 1.02 -11.33
C ALA A 275 -0.04 2.13 -10.46
N THR A 276 0.81 1.74 -9.50
CA THR A 276 1.63 2.66 -8.73
C THR A 276 3.06 2.13 -8.59
N GLY A 277 4.02 3.03 -8.55
CA GLY A 277 5.44 2.73 -8.48
C GLY A 277 6.24 3.31 -9.62
N PHE A 278 7.29 2.60 -10.07
CA PHE A 278 8.20 3.09 -11.10
C PHE A 278 7.62 2.96 -12.51
N LEU A 279 6.70 3.84 -12.88
CA LEU A 279 5.88 3.73 -14.10
C LEU A 279 6.70 3.75 -15.40
N ARG A 280 7.78 4.54 -15.46
CA ARG A 280 8.63 4.61 -16.65
C ARG A 280 9.31 3.29 -16.98
N THR A 281 9.61 2.46 -15.98
CA THR A 281 10.38 1.21 -16.14
C THR A 281 9.62 0.11 -16.89
N VAL A 282 8.29 0.22 -16.97
CA VAL A 282 7.45 -0.77 -17.66
C VAL A 282 7.08 -0.39 -19.09
N GLY A 283 7.40 0.84 -19.51
CA GLY A 283 7.10 1.35 -20.85
C GLY A 283 5.59 1.48 -21.08
N GLU A 284 4.97 0.42 -21.60
CA GLU A 284 3.54 0.34 -21.85
C GLU A 284 2.93 -0.78 -21.01
N LEU A 285 2.06 -0.41 -20.07
CA LEU A 285 1.31 -1.32 -19.23
C LEU A 285 -0.09 -1.54 -19.81
N LYS A 286 -0.43 -2.79 -20.10
CA LYS A 286 -1.77 -3.19 -20.56
C LYS A 286 -2.49 -3.94 -19.45
N LEU A 287 -3.67 -3.42 -19.09
CA LEU A 287 -4.65 -4.03 -18.20
C LEU A 287 -5.88 -4.42 -19.02
N ASP A 288 -6.91 -5.00 -18.40
CA ASP A 288 -8.03 -5.55 -19.18
C ASP A 288 -8.83 -4.47 -19.91
N THR A 289 -8.90 -3.25 -19.36
CA THR A 289 -9.62 -2.11 -19.95
C THR A 289 -8.72 -0.90 -20.14
N VAL A 290 -7.73 -0.68 -19.30
CA VAL A 290 -6.86 0.50 -19.36
C VAL A 290 -5.48 0.13 -19.89
N GLN A 291 -4.96 0.96 -20.79
CA GLN A 291 -3.55 0.95 -21.15
C GLN A 291 -2.91 2.27 -20.69
N ILE A 292 -1.73 2.15 -20.09
CA ILE A 292 -0.98 3.24 -19.45
C ILE A 292 0.43 3.26 -20.03
N LYS A 293 0.83 4.42 -20.56
CA LYS A 293 2.22 4.71 -20.92
C LYS A 293 2.62 6.00 -20.24
N SER A 294 3.55 5.96 -19.32
CA SER A 294 3.89 7.11 -18.47
C SER A 294 5.37 7.43 -18.51
N ASP A 295 5.70 8.70 -18.66
CA ASP A 295 7.08 9.19 -18.59
C ASP A 295 7.53 9.49 -17.15
N LEU A 296 6.58 9.47 -16.19
CA LEU A 296 6.89 9.60 -14.77
C LEU A 296 7.81 8.47 -14.31
N ASP A 297 8.95 8.85 -13.71
CA ASP A 297 9.86 7.92 -13.03
C ASP A 297 9.10 7.11 -11.97
N TYR A 298 8.38 7.80 -11.09
CA TYR A 298 7.57 7.22 -10.05
C TYR A 298 6.23 7.97 -9.90
N GLY A 299 5.15 7.25 -9.63
CA GLY A 299 3.84 7.85 -9.43
C GLY A 299 2.71 6.84 -9.26
N ALA A 300 1.48 7.29 -9.44
CA ALA A 300 0.28 6.47 -9.41
C ALA A 300 -0.68 6.88 -10.53
N VAL A 301 -1.32 5.91 -11.16
CA VAL A 301 -2.40 6.08 -12.13
C VAL A 301 -3.50 5.08 -11.74
N LEU A 302 -4.69 5.56 -11.41
CA LEU A 302 -5.81 4.72 -10.99
C LEU A 302 -7.10 5.17 -11.66
N LEU A 303 -7.76 4.25 -12.36
CA LEU A 303 -9.10 4.42 -12.92
C LEU A 303 -10.11 3.64 -12.08
N VAL A 304 -11.18 4.29 -11.64
CA VAL A 304 -12.29 3.65 -10.92
C VAL A 304 -13.63 3.94 -11.59
N ALA A 305 -14.54 2.97 -11.54
CA ALA A 305 -15.92 3.16 -11.96
C ALA A 305 -16.69 4.03 -10.95
N LEU A 306 -17.56 4.91 -11.44
CA LEU A 306 -18.43 5.78 -10.63
C LEU A 306 -19.91 5.38 -10.69
N ASP A 307 -20.25 4.36 -11.48
CA ASP A 307 -21.62 3.94 -11.80
C ASP A 307 -21.91 2.47 -11.48
N ASP A 308 -21.07 1.85 -10.65
CA ASP A 308 -21.19 0.46 -10.19
C ASP A 308 -21.18 -0.60 -11.30
N GLN A 309 -20.69 -0.23 -12.49
CA GLN A 309 -20.43 -1.17 -13.58
C GLN A 309 -18.96 -1.56 -13.65
N PRO A 310 -18.62 -2.77 -14.15
CA PRO A 310 -17.26 -3.07 -14.58
C PRO A 310 -16.78 -1.99 -15.55
N LEU A 311 -15.50 -1.60 -15.44
CA LEU A 311 -14.85 -0.62 -16.28
C LEU A 311 -15.15 -0.93 -17.75
N ALA A 312 -15.05 -2.18 -18.22
CA ALA A 312 -15.39 -2.58 -19.59
C ALA A 312 -16.72 -1.99 -20.14
N ASN A 313 -17.73 -1.79 -19.29
CA ASN A 313 -19.05 -1.26 -19.67
C ASN A 313 -19.44 0.04 -18.93
N SER A 314 -18.57 0.55 -18.05
CA SER A 314 -18.85 1.75 -17.25
C SER A 314 -18.97 2.97 -18.16
N ARG A 315 -20.03 3.74 -17.93
CA ARG A 315 -20.36 4.99 -18.61
C ARG A 315 -19.86 6.21 -17.86
N ARG A 316 -19.36 6.05 -16.63
CA ARG A 316 -18.84 7.15 -15.82
C ARG A 316 -17.70 6.66 -14.94
N MET A 317 -16.49 7.20 -15.15
CA MET A 317 -15.26 6.77 -14.47
C MET A 317 -14.44 7.98 -14.03
N LEU A 318 -13.67 7.81 -12.96
CA LEU A 318 -12.68 8.77 -12.49
C LEU A 318 -11.29 8.20 -12.73
N LEU A 319 -10.49 8.89 -13.55
CA LEU A 319 -9.06 8.67 -13.64
C LEU A 319 -8.35 9.64 -12.69
N GLN A 320 -7.44 9.12 -11.89
CA GLN A 320 -6.59 9.87 -10.98
C GLN A 320 -5.12 9.58 -11.29
N VAL A 321 -4.30 10.63 -11.30
CA VAL A 321 -2.87 10.56 -11.55
C VAL A 321 -2.12 11.37 -10.51
N MET A 322 -1.01 10.81 -10.00
CA MET A 322 -0.16 11.46 -9.01
C MET A 322 1.32 11.16 -9.23
N SER A 323 2.18 12.09 -8.81
CA SER A 323 3.64 11.97 -8.86
C SER A 323 4.23 12.22 -7.46
N GLU A 324 5.18 13.13 -7.34
CA GLU A 324 5.89 13.49 -6.11
C GLU A 324 5.57 14.94 -5.74
N ASP A 325 5.55 15.25 -4.45
CA ASP A 325 5.38 16.59 -3.92
C ASP A 325 6.57 17.01 -3.04
N GLN A 326 6.87 18.31 -3.06
CA GLN A 326 7.92 18.91 -2.26
C GLN A 326 7.54 20.34 -1.88
N ASN A 327 8.11 20.86 -0.79
CA ASN A 327 8.02 22.29 -0.49
C ASN A 327 8.80 23.09 -1.55
N VAL A 328 8.28 24.23 -2.01
CA VAL A 328 9.04 25.13 -2.88
C VAL A 328 10.33 25.56 -2.18
N GLY A 329 11.46 25.46 -2.87
CA GLY A 329 12.78 25.75 -2.29
C GLY A 329 13.35 24.63 -1.41
N TRP A 330 12.77 23.43 -1.42
CA TRP A 330 13.40 22.23 -0.88
C TRP A 330 14.73 21.97 -1.59
N GLN A 331 15.81 21.78 -0.83
CA GLN A 331 17.14 21.57 -1.36
C GLN A 331 17.89 20.53 -0.55
N THR A 332 18.61 19.65 -1.26
CA THR A 332 19.46 18.63 -0.68
C THR A 332 20.77 18.51 -1.43
N SER A 333 21.82 18.08 -0.73
CA SER A 333 23.09 17.65 -1.33
C SER A 333 23.37 16.19 -1.03
N GLY A 334 24.23 15.55 -1.84
CA GLY A 334 24.63 14.15 -1.65
C GLY A 334 23.69 13.12 -2.29
N SER A 335 24.23 11.93 -2.55
CA SER A 335 23.52 10.76 -3.06
C SER A 335 24.36 9.51 -2.78
N PRO A 336 23.77 8.35 -2.40
CA PRO A 336 22.34 8.11 -2.16
C PRO A 336 21.86 8.67 -0.81
N ARG A 337 22.79 8.96 0.10
CA ARG A 337 22.51 9.63 1.37
C ARG A 337 22.52 11.14 1.15
N LYS A 338 21.37 11.76 1.36
CA LYS A 338 21.10 13.18 1.17
C LYS A 338 21.25 13.91 2.49
N MET A 339 21.70 15.16 2.44
CA MET A 339 21.65 16.11 3.54
C MET A 339 20.69 17.24 3.19
N ILE A 340 19.79 17.58 4.12
CA ILE A 340 18.83 18.66 3.94
C ILE A 340 19.56 20.00 4.06
N GLN A 341 19.61 20.76 2.96
CA GLN A 341 20.17 22.12 2.93
C GLN A 341 19.11 23.18 3.21
N SER A 342 17.88 22.92 2.73
CA SER A 342 16.70 23.74 2.94
C SER A 342 15.47 22.84 2.98
N ILE A 343 14.62 23.07 3.98
CA ILE A 343 13.32 22.39 4.13
C ILE A 343 12.20 23.05 3.29
N GLY A 344 12.54 24.06 2.48
CA GLY A 344 11.60 24.81 1.64
C GLY A 344 10.51 25.54 2.42
N ASN A 345 9.55 26.12 1.70
CA ASN A 345 8.38 26.80 2.26
C ASN A 345 7.14 26.58 1.36
N SER A 346 6.00 27.12 1.78
CA SER A 346 4.77 27.21 0.99
C SER A 346 5.03 27.93 -0.35
N PRO A 347 4.34 27.55 -1.44
CA PRO A 347 3.38 26.44 -1.53
C PRO A 347 4.05 25.06 -1.62
N ILE A 348 3.24 24.01 -1.49
CA ILE A 348 3.64 22.65 -1.90
C ILE A 348 3.59 22.58 -3.43
N ALA A 349 4.66 22.11 -4.05
CA ALA A 349 4.75 21.88 -5.49
C ALA A 349 4.64 20.38 -5.79
N VAL A 350 3.92 20.05 -6.86
CA VAL A 350 3.81 18.69 -7.40
C VAL A 350 4.65 18.61 -8.68
N ARG A 351 5.39 17.52 -8.85
CA ARG A 351 6.14 17.26 -10.09
C ARG A 351 5.14 17.08 -11.24
N ASN A 352 5.41 17.74 -12.36
CA ASN A 352 4.54 17.66 -13.54
C ASN A 352 4.18 16.22 -13.91
N LEU A 353 2.90 16.02 -14.16
CA LEU A 353 2.34 14.75 -14.60
C LEU A 353 2.58 14.55 -16.10
N SER A 354 2.76 13.31 -16.52
CA SER A 354 3.00 13.03 -17.94
C SER A 354 2.68 11.58 -18.28
N GLY A 355 2.20 11.37 -19.50
CA GLY A 355 1.86 10.07 -20.01
C GLY A 355 0.67 10.11 -20.95
N GLN A 356 0.28 8.92 -21.39
CA GLN A 356 -0.79 8.65 -22.32
C GLN A 356 -1.64 7.51 -21.78
N ILE A 357 -2.95 7.70 -21.85
CA ILE A 357 -3.95 6.75 -21.39
C ILE A 357 -4.88 6.41 -22.55
N SER A 358 -5.25 5.14 -22.66
CA SER A 358 -6.25 4.66 -23.60
C SER A 358 -7.16 3.62 -22.93
N LEU A 359 -8.45 3.66 -23.28
CA LEU A 359 -9.40 2.61 -22.92
C LEU A 359 -9.53 1.61 -24.07
N GLN A 360 -9.18 0.36 -23.79
CA GLN A 360 -9.24 -0.77 -24.71
C GLN A 360 -10.67 -1.32 -24.80
N ARG A 361 -11.58 -0.52 -25.34
CA ARG A 361 -12.97 -0.92 -25.58
C ARG A 361 -13.54 -0.37 -26.90
N PRO A 362 -14.56 -1.02 -27.49
CA PRO A 362 -15.11 -0.59 -28.78
C PRO A 362 -15.72 0.81 -28.80
N ASP A 363 -16.34 1.25 -27.71
CA ASP A 363 -17.03 2.54 -27.57
C ASP A 363 -16.14 3.65 -27.00
N ALA A 364 -14.82 3.44 -26.86
CA ALA A 364 -13.88 4.40 -26.28
C ALA A 364 -13.91 5.78 -26.98
N ASN A 365 -14.18 5.81 -28.29
CA ASN A 365 -14.30 7.06 -29.06
C ASN A 365 -15.56 7.88 -28.71
N SER A 366 -16.57 7.23 -28.13
CA SER A 366 -17.80 7.91 -27.67
C SER A 366 -17.64 8.53 -26.27
N LEU A 367 -16.69 8.02 -25.47
CA LEU A 367 -16.41 8.49 -24.12
C LEU A 367 -15.60 9.79 -24.16
N LYS A 368 -16.15 10.86 -23.57
CA LYS A 368 -15.53 12.17 -23.43
C LYS A 368 -14.60 12.18 -22.22
N VAL A 369 -13.42 12.79 -22.38
CA VAL A 369 -12.43 12.96 -21.30
C VAL A 369 -12.39 14.43 -20.90
N THR A 370 -12.71 14.71 -19.64
CA THR A 370 -12.77 16.07 -19.08
C THR A 370 -11.75 16.21 -17.97
N ALA A 371 -10.80 17.14 -18.11
CA ALA A 371 -9.90 17.52 -17.03
C ALA A 371 -10.69 18.17 -15.89
N LEU A 372 -10.32 17.85 -14.66
CA LEU A 372 -10.89 18.46 -13.46
C LEU A 372 -9.79 19.22 -12.69
N ASP A 373 -10.17 20.30 -12.01
CA ASP A 373 -9.28 20.96 -11.07
C ASP A 373 -9.04 20.11 -9.81
N TRP A 374 -8.18 20.58 -8.91
CA TRP A 374 -7.83 19.87 -7.67
C TRP A 374 -8.98 19.73 -6.65
N ASN A 375 -10.12 20.38 -6.91
CA ASN A 375 -11.37 20.24 -6.15
C ASN A 375 -12.40 19.34 -6.86
N GLY A 376 -12.08 18.82 -8.06
CA GLY A 376 -12.94 17.95 -8.85
C GLY A 376 -13.93 18.68 -9.77
N TYR A 377 -13.78 19.99 -9.98
CA TYR A 377 -14.64 20.72 -10.90
C TYR A 377 -14.15 20.60 -12.35
N PRO A 378 -15.05 20.38 -13.33
CA PRO A 378 -14.68 20.35 -14.74
C PRO A 378 -14.03 21.65 -15.22
N THR A 379 -12.89 21.54 -15.91
CA THR A 379 -12.19 22.70 -16.49
C THR A 379 -12.27 22.71 -18.00
N SER A 380 -11.88 21.61 -18.65
CA SER A 380 -11.83 21.51 -20.11
C SER A 380 -12.00 20.07 -20.60
N THR A 381 -12.62 19.91 -21.77
CA THR A 381 -12.62 18.62 -22.47
C THR A 381 -11.31 18.50 -23.25
N ILE A 382 -10.55 17.43 -22.97
CA ILE A 382 -9.20 17.23 -23.53
C ILE A 382 -9.17 16.17 -24.64
N GLY A 383 -10.26 15.44 -24.85
CA GLY A 383 -10.35 14.47 -25.94
C GLY A 383 -11.35 13.35 -25.71
N LYS A 384 -11.04 12.20 -26.31
CA LYS A 384 -11.81 10.95 -26.23
C LYS A 384 -10.99 9.86 -25.55
N ALA A 385 -11.66 8.86 -24.99
CA ALA A 385 -11.00 7.80 -24.24
C ALA A 385 -10.24 6.79 -25.11
N THR A 386 -10.36 6.86 -26.45
CA THR A 386 -9.54 6.07 -27.38
C THR A 386 -8.06 6.23 -27.10
N GLN A 387 -7.61 7.48 -26.89
CA GLN A 387 -6.27 7.83 -26.47
C GLN A 387 -6.24 9.33 -26.11
N PHE A 388 -5.63 9.68 -24.99
CA PHE A 388 -5.37 11.07 -24.61
C PHE A 388 -4.07 11.19 -23.82
N ASN A 389 -3.47 12.38 -23.88
CA ASN A 389 -2.28 12.69 -23.10
C ASN A 389 -2.69 13.34 -21.77
N LEU A 390 -1.96 13.00 -20.72
CA LEU A 390 -2.09 13.64 -19.42
C LEU A 390 -1.55 15.07 -19.50
N LEU A 391 -2.26 16.00 -18.87
CA LEU A 391 -1.82 17.37 -18.71
C LEU A 391 -0.89 17.49 -17.48
N PRO A 392 0.11 18.38 -17.51
CA PRO A 392 1.16 18.44 -16.48
C PRO A 392 0.67 18.82 -15.08
N ASP A 393 -0.43 19.55 -14.98
CA ASP A 393 -0.98 20.14 -13.76
C ASP A 393 -2.35 19.58 -13.35
N ILE A 394 -2.85 18.57 -14.07
CA ILE A 394 -4.18 17.97 -13.85
C ILE A 394 -4.06 16.55 -13.29
N GLY A 395 -4.42 16.40 -12.01
CA GLY A 395 -4.45 15.12 -11.31
C GLY A 395 -5.71 14.28 -11.54
N TYR A 396 -6.79 14.85 -12.06
CA TYR A 396 -8.08 14.16 -12.17
C TYR A 396 -8.75 14.34 -13.54
N TYR A 397 -9.36 13.27 -14.04
CA TYR A 397 -10.11 13.29 -15.28
C TYR A 397 -11.43 12.53 -15.12
N LEU A 398 -12.54 13.16 -15.49
CA LEU A 398 -13.83 12.50 -15.62
C LEU A 398 -13.94 11.93 -17.04
N ILE A 399 -14.15 10.61 -17.13
CA ILE A 399 -14.38 9.91 -18.38
C ILE A 399 -15.84 9.45 -18.39
N GLU A 400 -16.63 9.96 -19.33
CA GLU A 400 -18.08 9.69 -19.37
C GLU A 400 -18.63 9.54 -20.78
N ALA A 401 -19.66 8.71 -20.93
CA ALA A 401 -20.44 8.66 -22.16
C ALA A 401 -21.18 9.99 -22.37
N GLY A 402 -21.29 10.43 -23.63
CA GLY A 402 -22.18 11.54 -23.96
C GLY A 402 -23.60 11.27 -23.47
N THR A 403 -24.23 12.31 -22.92
CA THR A 403 -25.67 12.33 -22.60
C THR A 403 -26.50 12.19 -23.86
#